data_AF-A0A2G9M673-F1
#
_entry.id   AF-A0A2G9M673-F1
#
_cell.length_a   1.000
_cell.length_b   1.000
_cell.length_c   1.000
_cell.angle_alpha   90.00
_cell.angle_beta   90.00
_cell.angle_gamma   90.00
#
_symmetry.space_group_name_H-M   'P 1'
#
loop_
_entity.id
_entity.type
_entity.pdbx_description
1 polymer ?
#
loop_
_entity_poly.entity_id
_entity_poly.type
_entity_poly.pdbx_seq_one_letter_code
_entity_poly.pdbx_strand_id
1 'polypeptide(L)'
;MVLDFNIGLPEALARIELFEQRNFTVYEEEQERTYHSSDDILERYAEAKARIVEVINEKFGTSYNLKNWIDKKEDEVAGFLNEAGSNVLANSSYKCPYAFHLWIGRKGFIISVEQKGRGFDAVEVARKGIKENKGGGFAFYRRCKGIVFFDDVKEARKVYLMDLSQS
;
A
#
# COMPACT_ATOMS: atom_id res chain seq x y z
N MET A 1 7.52 -5.72 -15.88
CA MET A 1 6.06 -5.51 -15.70
C MET A 1 5.87 -5.07 -14.26
N VAL A 2 5.20 -3.94 -14.05
CA VAL A 2 5.16 -3.26 -12.75
C VAL A 2 3.88 -3.60 -11.98
N LEU A 3 2.76 -3.82 -12.67
CA LEU A 3 1.51 -4.31 -12.09
C LEU A 3 1.34 -5.77 -12.48
N ASP A 4 1.31 -6.68 -11.51
CA ASP A 4 1.21 -8.12 -11.71
C ASP A 4 -0.04 -8.68 -11.04
N PHE A 5 -0.87 -9.37 -11.84
CA PHE A 5 -2.11 -10.00 -11.39
C PHE A 5 -1.97 -11.51 -11.15
N ASN A 6 -0.79 -12.08 -11.37
CA ASN A 6 -0.54 -13.52 -11.24
C ASN A 6 0.33 -13.85 -10.03
N ILE A 7 1.12 -12.90 -9.54
CA ILE A 7 1.90 -13.07 -8.31
C ILE A 7 0.99 -13.02 -7.09
N GLY A 8 1.15 -14.02 -6.22
CA GLY A 8 0.58 -14.03 -4.88
C GLY A 8 1.62 -13.73 -3.81
N LEU A 9 1.15 -13.41 -2.60
CA LEU A 9 2.01 -13.11 -1.45
C LEU A 9 3.04 -14.23 -1.14
N PRO A 10 2.72 -15.54 -1.14
CA PRO A 10 3.71 -16.57 -0.84
C PRO A 10 4.93 -16.55 -1.78
N GLU A 11 4.69 -16.33 -3.07
CA GLU A 11 5.76 -16.21 -4.06
C GLU A 11 6.59 -14.95 -3.82
N ALA A 12 5.95 -13.81 -3.56
CA ALA A 12 6.62 -12.56 -3.27
C ALA A 12 7.51 -12.65 -2.01
N LEU A 13 7.00 -13.27 -0.93
CA LEU A 13 7.75 -13.49 0.32
C LEU A 13 8.99 -14.37 0.10
N ALA A 14 8.88 -15.39 -0.77
CA ALA A 14 10.02 -16.21 -1.15
C ALA A 14 11.07 -15.40 -1.94
N ARG A 15 10.62 -14.53 -2.87
CA ARG A 15 11.50 -13.68 -3.70
C ARG A 15 12.31 -12.68 -2.87
N ILE A 16 11.70 -12.05 -1.86
CA ILE A 16 12.43 -11.13 -0.97
C ILE A 16 13.32 -11.86 0.04
N GLU A 17 13.19 -13.18 0.19
CA GLU A 17 13.80 -13.96 1.27
C GLU A 17 13.42 -13.41 2.65
N LEU A 18 12.12 -13.46 2.96
CA LEU A 18 11.54 -12.95 4.21
C LEU A 18 12.33 -13.40 5.44
N PHE A 19 12.64 -12.45 6.33
CA PHE A 19 13.13 -12.76 7.67
C PHE A 19 12.41 -11.97 8.77
N GLU A 20 11.66 -10.92 8.45
CA GLU A 20 10.98 -10.09 9.43
C GLU A 20 9.65 -9.57 8.88
N GLN A 21 8.62 -9.54 9.72
CA GLN A 21 7.31 -8.96 9.39
C GLN A 21 6.89 -8.00 10.51
N ARG A 22 6.31 -6.87 10.12
CA ARG A 22 5.69 -5.88 11.02
C ARG A 22 4.29 -5.54 10.51
N ASN A 23 3.37 -5.33 11.45
CA ASN A 23 2.00 -4.91 11.17
C ASN A 23 1.73 -3.60 11.92
N PHE A 24 1.05 -2.67 11.26
CA PHE A 24 0.68 -1.37 11.80
C PHE A 24 -0.82 -1.19 11.64
N THR A 25 -1.57 -1.48 12.69
CA THR A 25 -3.03 -1.36 12.70
C THR A 25 -3.42 0.11 12.75
N VAL A 26 -4.35 0.51 11.88
CA VAL A 26 -4.88 1.88 11.80
C VAL A 26 -6.24 1.95 12.45
N TYR A 27 -7.17 1.08 12.05
CA TYR A 27 -8.55 1.13 12.50
C TYR A 27 -9.16 -0.28 12.57
N GLU A 28 -9.42 -0.77 13.78
CA GLU A 28 -9.91 -2.14 13.98
C GLU A 28 -11.42 -2.29 13.82
N GLU A 29 -12.14 -1.21 14.11
CA GLU A 29 -13.60 -1.21 14.14
C GLU A 29 -14.17 -1.36 12.73
N GLU A 30 -15.23 -2.15 12.61
CA GLU A 30 -15.96 -2.37 11.36
C GLU A 30 -17.14 -1.40 11.26
N GLN A 31 -16.83 -0.12 11.41
CA GLN A 31 -17.80 0.96 11.34
C GLN A 31 -17.36 1.96 10.28
N GLU A 32 -18.32 2.60 9.63
CA GLU A 32 -18.00 3.63 8.65
C GLU A 32 -17.34 4.83 9.35
N ARG A 33 -16.24 5.32 8.78
CA ARG A 33 -15.59 6.54 9.29
C ARG A 33 -16.58 7.71 9.33
N THR A 34 -16.72 8.32 10.50
CA THR A 34 -17.55 9.51 10.71
C THR A 34 -16.69 10.76 10.83
N TYR A 35 -17.31 11.95 10.85
CA TYR A 35 -16.59 13.19 11.14
C TYR A 35 -15.86 13.15 12.49
N HIS A 36 -16.46 12.52 13.50
CA HIS A 36 -15.90 12.45 14.86
C HIS A 36 -14.75 11.44 15.00
N SER A 37 -14.74 10.36 14.22
CA SER A 37 -13.64 9.38 14.22
C SER A 37 -12.54 9.71 13.21
N SER A 38 -12.76 10.70 12.34
CA SER A 38 -11.86 10.98 11.22
C SER A 38 -10.47 11.45 11.69
N ASP A 39 -10.38 12.29 12.71
CA ASP A 39 -9.09 12.87 13.11
C ASP A 39 -8.16 11.81 13.71
N ASP A 40 -8.64 10.99 14.65
CA ASP A 40 -7.88 9.88 15.26
C ASP A 40 -7.45 8.85 14.20
N ILE A 41 -8.36 8.48 13.29
CA ILE A 41 -8.04 7.55 12.20
C ILE A 41 -6.95 8.14 11.27
N LEU A 42 -7.04 9.41 10.93
CA LEU A 42 -6.06 10.07 10.05
C LEU A 42 -4.70 10.21 10.72
N GLU A 43 -4.66 10.45 12.03
CA GLU A 43 -3.44 10.50 12.83
C GLU A 43 -2.74 9.13 12.83
N ARG A 44 -3.45 8.06 13.23
CA ARG A 44 -2.91 6.68 13.19
C ARG A 44 -2.47 6.26 11.80
N TYR A 45 -3.22 6.67 10.78
CA TYR A 45 -2.87 6.43 9.39
C TYR A 45 -1.56 7.13 9.00
N ALA A 46 -1.37 8.39 9.42
CA ALA A 46 -0.14 9.14 9.17
C ALA A 46 1.05 8.54 9.93
N GLU A 47 0.87 8.17 11.20
CA GLU A 47 1.88 7.52 12.03
C GLU A 47 2.33 6.18 11.44
N ALA A 48 1.38 5.34 11.00
CA ALA A 48 1.70 4.05 10.38
C ALA A 48 2.54 4.22 9.11
N LYS A 49 2.19 5.19 8.25
CA LYS A 49 3.01 5.52 7.06
C LYS A 49 4.42 5.97 7.45
N ALA A 50 4.53 6.87 8.44
CA ALA A 50 5.81 7.40 8.88
C ALA A 50 6.70 6.26 9.40
N ARG A 51 6.12 5.36 10.21
CA ARG A 51 6.85 4.24 10.79
C ARG A 51 7.34 3.23 9.75
N ILE A 52 6.55 2.96 8.71
CA ILE A 52 7.01 2.12 7.58
C ILE A 52 8.23 2.73 6.91
N VAL A 53 8.16 4.02 6.59
CA VAL A 53 9.26 4.74 5.92
C VAL A 53 10.52 4.75 6.79
N GLU A 54 10.41 5.01 8.09
CA GLU A 54 11.51 4.94 9.03
C GLU A 54 12.18 3.57 9.01
N VAL A 55 11.40 2.49 9.15
CA VAL A 55 11.95 1.12 9.20
C VAL A 55 12.64 0.75 7.90
N ILE A 56 12.08 1.12 6.74
CA ILE A 56 12.72 0.85 5.45
C ILE A 56 14.03 1.62 5.33
N ASN A 57 14.04 2.92 5.65
CA ASN A 57 15.25 3.75 5.59
C ASN A 57 16.35 3.22 6.52
N GLU A 58 15.99 2.83 7.75
CA GLU A 58 16.94 2.23 8.70
C GLU A 58 17.54 0.91 8.19
N LYS A 59 16.71 0.05 7.59
CA LYS A 59 17.13 -1.31 7.18
C LYS A 59 17.91 -1.34 5.87
N PHE A 60 17.55 -0.47 4.93
CA PHE A 60 18.09 -0.50 3.56
C PHE A 60 18.99 0.70 3.25
N GLY A 61 19.20 1.62 4.20
CA GLY A 61 20.03 2.82 3.99
C GLY A 61 19.46 3.78 2.94
N THR A 62 18.15 3.74 2.74
CA THR A 62 17.42 4.58 1.77
C THR A 62 17.03 5.92 2.41
N SER A 63 16.48 6.82 1.59
CA SER A 63 16.05 8.16 2.01
C SER A 63 14.63 8.49 1.56
N TYR A 64 13.71 7.53 1.65
CA TYR A 64 12.30 7.76 1.36
C TYR A 64 11.72 8.79 2.32
N ASN A 65 10.84 9.67 1.82
CA ASN A 65 10.27 10.77 2.57
C ASN A 65 8.82 11.03 2.14
N LEU A 66 7.88 10.86 3.06
CA LEU A 66 6.45 11.07 2.81
C LEU A 66 6.13 12.47 2.26
N LYS A 67 6.92 13.49 2.62
CA LYS A 67 6.75 14.86 2.13
C LYS A 67 7.01 14.99 0.63
N ASN A 68 7.81 14.10 0.03
CA ASN A 68 8.06 14.11 -1.41
C ASN A 68 6.77 13.99 -2.22
N TRP A 69 5.74 13.31 -1.69
CA TRP A 69 4.42 13.27 -2.31
C TRP A 69 3.76 14.65 -2.40
N ILE A 70 3.84 15.44 -1.33
CA ILE A 70 3.30 16.81 -1.26
C ILE A 70 4.09 17.73 -2.19
N ASP A 71 5.42 17.60 -2.18
CA ASP A 71 6.34 18.40 -2.98
C ASP A 71 6.40 17.94 -4.46
N LYS A 72 5.62 16.91 -4.85
CA LYS A 72 5.59 16.29 -6.17
C LYS A 72 6.96 15.81 -6.67
N LYS A 73 7.80 15.34 -5.76
CA LYS A 73 9.08 14.70 -6.05
C LYS A 73 8.89 13.20 -6.20
N GLU A 74 9.72 12.57 -7.03
CA GLU A 74 9.68 11.12 -7.21
C GLU A 74 10.12 10.41 -5.93
N ASP A 75 9.19 9.66 -5.35
CA ASP A 75 9.41 8.81 -4.20
C ASP A 75 8.39 7.70 -4.25
N GLU A 76 8.87 6.48 -4.52
CA GLU A 76 7.98 5.36 -4.81
C GLU A 76 7.23 4.88 -3.58
N VAL A 77 7.91 4.78 -2.42
CA VAL A 77 7.28 4.35 -1.18
C VAL A 77 6.26 5.39 -0.73
N ALA A 78 6.61 6.68 -0.76
CA ALA A 78 5.66 7.74 -0.44
C ALA A 78 4.49 7.78 -1.42
N GLY A 79 4.76 7.63 -2.72
CA GLY A 79 3.71 7.59 -3.74
C GLY A 79 2.77 6.41 -3.54
N PHE A 80 3.30 5.21 -3.31
CA PHE A 80 2.51 4.00 -3.10
C PHE A 80 1.65 4.11 -1.84
N LEU A 81 2.22 4.50 -0.71
CA LEU A 81 1.47 4.64 0.55
C LEU A 81 0.32 5.65 0.43
N ASN A 82 0.49 6.73 -0.34
CA ASN A 82 -0.58 7.70 -0.53
C ASN A 82 -1.64 7.23 -1.56
N GLU A 83 -1.23 6.60 -2.66
CA GLU A 83 -2.14 6.14 -3.71
C GLU A 83 -2.92 4.88 -3.30
N ALA A 84 -2.25 3.89 -2.71
CA ALA A 84 -2.91 2.69 -2.16
C ALA A 84 -3.90 3.04 -1.06
N GLY A 85 -3.53 3.94 -0.15
CA GLY A 85 -4.47 4.50 0.82
C GLY A 85 -5.67 5.15 0.17
N SER A 86 -5.45 6.00 -0.84
CA SER A 86 -6.55 6.69 -1.53
C SER A 86 -7.49 5.73 -2.24
N ASN A 87 -6.97 4.65 -2.83
CA ASN A 87 -7.79 3.62 -3.48
C ASN A 87 -8.59 2.79 -2.48
N VAL A 88 -7.96 2.41 -1.36
CA VAL A 88 -8.64 1.75 -0.23
C VAL A 88 -9.73 2.64 0.36
N LEU A 89 -9.47 3.94 0.53
CA LEU A 89 -10.46 4.90 1.00
C LEU A 89 -11.64 5.04 0.02
N ALA A 90 -11.40 4.95 -1.29
CA ALA A 90 -12.46 5.07 -2.30
C ALA A 90 -13.33 3.81 -2.40
N ASN A 91 -12.74 2.62 -2.21
CA ASN A 91 -13.40 1.34 -2.50
C ASN A 91 -13.76 0.52 -1.26
N SER A 92 -13.26 0.86 -0.07
CA SER A 92 -13.60 0.12 1.16
C SER A 92 -15.00 0.45 1.66
N SER A 93 -15.68 -0.56 2.19
CA SER A 93 -17.01 -0.41 2.79
C SER A 93 -17.03 0.56 3.98
N TYR A 94 -15.89 0.73 4.65
CA TYR A 94 -15.75 1.56 5.85
C TYR A 94 -15.02 2.89 5.60
N LYS A 95 -14.63 3.17 4.35
CA LYS A 95 -13.87 4.36 3.94
C LYS A 95 -12.61 4.58 4.77
N CYS A 96 -11.94 3.49 5.13
CA CYS A 96 -10.75 3.49 5.99
C CYS A 96 -9.85 2.28 5.69
N PRO A 97 -8.52 2.47 5.62
CA PRO A 97 -7.58 1.35 5.71
C PRO A 97 -7.61 0.73 7.11
N TYR A 98 -7.59 -0.60 7.16
CA TYR A 98 -7.57 -1.37 8.39
C TYR A 98 -6.16 -1.40 8.99
N ALA A 99 -5.18 -1.79 8.17
CA ALA A 99 -3.80 -1.98 8.60
C ALA A 99 -2.84 -1.77 7.43
N PHE A 100 -1.59 -1.52 7.79
CA PHE A 100 -0.46 -1.69 6.90
C PHE A 100 0.37 -2.89 7.33
N HIS A 101 1.01 -3.52 6.36
CA HIS A 101 1.95 -4.59 6.63
C HIS A 101 3.28 -4.27 5.94
N LEU A 102 4.37 -4.60 6.61
CA LEU A 102 5.73 -4.49 6.10
C LEU A 102 6.41 -5.84 6.28
N TRP A 103 6.84 -6.44 5.18
CA TRP A 103 7.69 -7.63 5.16
C TRP A 103 9.08 -7.22 4.71
N ILE A 104 10.08 -7.64 5.46
CA ILE A 104 11.48 -7.31 5.24
C ILE A 104 12.20 -8.63 4.97
N GLY A 105 12.85 -8.69 3.82
CA GLY A 105 13.63 -9.82 3.38
C GLY A 105 15.06 -9.40 3.03
N ARG A 106 15.92 -10.38 2.78
CA ARG A 106 17.33 -10.13 2.47
C ARG A 106 17.52 -9.42 1.13
N LYS A 107 16.61 -9.65 0.19
CA LYS A 107 16.68 -9.12 -1.18
C LYS A 107 15.83 -7.88 -1.41
N GLY A 108 15.04 -7.46 -0.41
CA GLY A 108 14.15 -6.33 -0.53
C GLY A 108 13.01 -6.37 0.48
N PHE A 109 11.92 -5.68 0.19
CA PHE A 109 10.79 -5.56 1.10
C PHE A 109 9.44 -5.58 0.35
N ILE A 110 8.37 -5.86 1.10
CA ILE A 110 7.00 -5.74 0.61
C ILE A 110 6.22 -4.85 1.58
N ILE A 111 5.51 -3.87 1.04
CA ILE A 111 4.55 -3.05 1.77
C ILE A 111 3.16 -3.47 1.32
N SER A 112 2.18 -3.48 2.22
CA SER A 112 0.78 -3.52 1.81
C SER A 112 -0.13 -2.61 2.61
N VAL A 113 -1.24 -2.25 1.98
CA VAL A 113 -2.37 -1.57 2.60
C VAL A 113 -3.56 -2.53 2.57
N GLU A 114 -4.11 -2.84 3.74
CA GLU A 114 -5.27 -3.70 3.90
C GLU A 114 -6.53 -2.87 4.17
N GLN A 115 -7.64 -3.29 3.58
CA GLN A 115 -8.98 -2.84 3.92
C GLN A 115 -9.83 -3.97 4.49
N LYS A 116 -10.80 -3.61 5.32
CA LYS A 116 -11.87 -4.52 5.76
C LYS A 116 -13.14 -4.34 4.93
N GLY A 117 -14.00 -5.35 4.95
CA GLY A 117 -15.27 -5.38 4.25
C GLY A 117 -15.15 -5.94 2.83
N ARG A 118 -15.97 -5.43 1.90
CA ARG A 118 -16.00 -5.91 0.52
C ARG A 118 -14.72 -5.50 -0.22
N GLY A 119 -14.09 -6.44 -0.92
CA GLY A 119 -12.97 -6.15 -1.82
C GLY A 119 -13.41 -5.52 -3.15
N PHE A 120 -12.46 -5.30 -4.06
CA PHE A 120 -12.73 -4.77 -5.40
C PHE A 120 -12.06 -5.61 -6.51
N ASP A 121 -12.63 -5.61 -7.72
CA ASP A 121 -12.02 -6.29 -8.87
C ASP A 121 -10.87 -5.42 -9.42
N ALA A 122 -9.64 -5.73 -9.02
CA ALA A 122 -8.45 -4.99 -9.39
C ALA A 122 -8.20 -5.01 -10.91
N VAL A 123 -8.56 -6.11 -11.59
CA VAL A 123 -8.44 -6.23 -13.06
C VAL A 123 -9.43 -5.29 -13.74
N GLU A 124 -10.66 -5.23 -13.25
CA GLU A 124 -11.71 -4.37 -13.78
C GLU A 124 -11.37 -2.88 -13.57
N VAL A 125 -10.95 -2.49 -12.36
CA VAL A 125 -10.54 -1.12 -12.04
C VAL A 125 -9.37 -0.70 -12.94
N ALA A 126 -8.36 -1.56 -13.09
CA ALA A 126 -7.22 -1.31 -13.97
C ALA A 126 -7.64 -1.15 -15.45
N ARG A 127 -8.56 -2.00 -15.93
CA ARG A 127 -9.05 -1.99 -17.32
C ARG A 127 -9.89 -0.74 -17.62
N LYS A 128 -10.81 -0.39 -16.71
CA LYS A 128 -11.74 0.73 -16.88
C LYS A 128 -11.09 2.09 -16.61
N GLY A 129 -9.92 2.13 -15.99
CA GLY A 129 -9.21 3.38 -15.69
C GLY A 129 -10.01 4.29 -14.75
N ILE A 130 -10.80 3.71 -13.85
CA ILE A 130 -11.70 4.44 -12.96
C ILE A 130 -10.86 5.39 -12.08
N LYS A 131 -11.08 6.70 -12.25
CA LYS A 131 -10.49 7.76 -11.44
C LYS A 131 -11.60 8.39 -10.60
N GLU A 132 -11.84 7.87 -9.40
CA GLU A 132 -12.79 8.51 -8.49
C GLU A 132 -12.16 9.62 -7.64
N ASN A 133 -10.82 9.64 -7.50
CA ASN A 133 -10.10 10.61 -6.66
C ASN A 133 -9.06 11.41 -7.43
N LYS A 134 -8.65 12.57 -6.88
CA LYS A 134 -7.66 13.52 -7.43
C LYS A 134 -6.21 12.98 -7.52
N GLY A 135 -5.99 11.67 -7.36
CA GLY A 135 -4.69 11.00 -7.45
C GLY A 135 -4.39 10.42 -8.84
N GLY A 136 -3.22 9.78 -8.97
CA GLY A 136 -2.83 8.99 -10.14
C GLY A 136 -3.56 7.65 -10.24
N GLY A 137 -4.08 7.12 -9.13
CA GLY A 137 -4.81 5.85 -9.06
C GLY A 137 -3.97 4.69 -9.60
N PHE A 138 -4.61 3.75 -10.29
CA PHE A 138 -3.92 2.63 -10.94
C PHE A 138 -2.89 3.05 -12.00
N ALA A 139 -2.93 4.28 -12.50
CA ALA A 139 -1.89 4.79 -13.39
C ALA A 139 -0.56 5.07 -12.67
N PHE A 140 -0.59 5.32 -11.34
CA PHE A 140 0.63 5.38 -10.54
C PHE A 140 1.31 4.01 -10.49
N TYR A 141 0.55 2.93 -10.22
CA TYR A 141 1.11 1.57 -10.15
C TYR A 141 1.78 1.11 -11.44
N ARG A 142 1.39 1.66 -12.59
CA ARG A 142 2.05 1.33 -13.87
C ARG A 142 3.43 1.96 -14.03
N ARG A 143 3.77 2.95 -13.20
CA ARG A 143 5.03 3.72 -13.24
C ARG A 143 5.96 3.42 -12.06
N CYS A 144 5.51 2.62 -11.10
CA CYS A 144 6.37 2.07 -10.06
C CYS A 144 7.60 1.36 -10.69
N LYS A 145 8.71 1.33 -9.97
CA LYS A 145 9.86 0.47 -10.30
C LYS A 145 9.67 -0.91 -9.67
N GLY A 146 9.06 -0.97 -8.49
CA GLY A 146 8.66 -2.19 -7.80
C GLY A 146 7.46 -2.87 -8.43
N ILE A 147 7.14 -4.07 -7.95
CA ILE A 147 6.01 -4.89 -8.44
C ILE A 147 4.81 -4.67 -7.53
N VAL A 148 3.72 -4.12 -8.08
CA VAL A 148 2.42 -3.99 -7.43
C VAL A 148 1.57 -5.22 -7.74
N PHE A 149 1.02 -5.86 -6.71
CA PHE A 149 0.15 -7.04 -6.84
C PHE A 149 -0.95 -7.04 -5.78
N PHE A 150 -1.82 -8.06 -5.79
CA PHE A 150 -3.03 -8.14 -4.96
C PHE A 150 -3.15 -9.49 -4.26
N ASP A 151 -3.97 -9.57 -3.22
CA ASP A 151 -4.26 -10.82 -2.51
C ASP A 151 -5.22 -11.72 -3.29
N ASP A 152 -6.32 -11.14 -3.75
CA ASP A 152 -7.26 -11.72 -4.70
C ASP A 152 -7.58 -10.66 -5.76
N VAL A 153 -7.31 -10.94 -7.04
CA VAL A 153 -7.49 -9.93 -8.09
C VAL A 153 -8.94 -9.61 -8.42
N LYS A 154 -9.90 -10.44 -7.99
CA LYS A 154 -11.35 -10.27 -8.19
C LYS A 154 -12.04 -9.72 -6.97
N GLU A 155 -11.48 -9.94 -5.79
CA GLU A 155 -11.99 -9.40 -4.54
C GLU A 155 -10.87 -8.81 -3.67
N ALA A 156 -10.08 -7.92 -4.27
CA ALA A 156 -8.86 -7.39 -3.65
C ALA A 156 -9.19 -6.64 -2.37
N ARG A 157 -8.57 -7.06 -1.28
CA ARG A 157 -8.62 -6.37 0.03
C ARG A 157 -7.25 -5.86 0.43
N LYS A 158 -6.19 -6.35 -0.20
CA LYS A 158 -4.83 -5.90 0.03
C LYS A 158 -4.17 -5.54 -1.29
N VAL A 159 -3.53 -4.37 -1.30
CA VAL A 159 -2.65 -3.94 -2.39
C VAL A 159 -1.22 -3.99 -1.87
N TYR A 160 -0.34 -4.65 -2.61
CA TYR A 160 1.06 -4.84 -2.24
C TYR A 160 1.97 -4.06 -3.17
N LEU A 161 3.11 -3.60 -2.66
CA LEU A 161 4.28 -3.16 -3.42
C LEU A 161 5.46 -4.01 -2.97
N MET A 162 6.09 -4.73 -3.89
CA MET A 162 7.36 -5.43 -3.68
C MET A 162 8.49 -4.64 -4.33
N ASP A 163 9.49 -4.28 -3.54
CA ASP A 163 10.74 -3.71 -4.00
C ASP A 163 11.86 -4.74 -3.83
N LEU A 164 12.61 -5.01 -4.90
CA LEU A 164 13.80 -5.87 -4.85
C LEU A 164 15.02 -4.96 -4.88
N SER A 165 15.48 -4.59 -3.69
CA SER A 165 16.52 -3.58 -3.46
C SER A 165 17.93 -4.12 -3.74
N GLN A 166 18.09 -5.44 -3.89
CA GLN A 166 19.32 -6.09 -4.32
C GLN A 166 19.04 -7.04 -5.48
N SER A 167 19.35 -6.58 -6.70
CA SER A 167 19.41 -7.40 -7.93
C SER A 167 20.78 -7.29 -8.55
#